data_AF-A0A535J0D3-F1
#
_entry.id   AF-A0A535J0D3-F1
#
_cell.length_a   1.000
_cell.length_b   1.000
_cell.length_c   1.000
_cell.angle_alpha   90.00
_cell.angle_beta   90.00
_cell.angle_gamma   90.00
#
_symmetry.space_group_name_H-M   'P 1'
#
loop_
_entity.id
_entity.type
_entity.pdbx_description
1 polymer ?
#
loop_
_entity_poly.entity_id
_entity_poly.type
_entity_poly.pdbx_seq_one_letter_code
_entity_poly.pdbx_strand_id
1 'polypeptide(L)'
;MILNRGNLFSFLVTAFVGVIFLLLVFETWALFTGNKPISDYFREMVHDVPGLAFAVAILVGIVVGHFLWGPVSGILAPAPRRIRDLMSRRVSN
;
A
#
# COMPACT_ATOMS: atom_id res chain seq x y z
N MET A 1 -21.86 -13.89 -3.97
CA MET A 1 -20.70 -14.42 -4.73
C MET A 1 -19.75 -13.31 -5.25
N ILE A 2 -19.81 -12.07 -4.74
CA ILE A 2 -19.02 -10.92 -5.26
C ILE A 2 -17.87 -10.49 -4.32
N LEU A 3 -17.93 -10.77 -3.02
CA LEU A 3 -16.87 -10.42 -2.07
C LEU A 3 -15.94 -11.61 -1.79
N ASN A 4 -15.12 -11.97 -2.77
CA ASN A 4 -13.92 -12.76 -2.51
C ASN A 4 -12.76 -11.80 -2.20
N ARG A 5 -11.97 -12.08 -1.16
CA ARG A 5 -10.91 -11.16 -0.68
C ARG A 5 -9.90 -10.79 -1.79
N GLY A 6 -9.62 -11.75 -2.68
CA GLY A 6 -8.78 -11.52 -3.87
C GLY A 6 -9.40 -10.59 -4.92
N ASN A 7 -10.71 -10.70 -5.17
CA ASN A 7 -11.40 -9.85 -6.14
C ASN A 7 -11.49 -8.39 -5.65
N LEU A 8 -11.66 -8.19 -4.34
CA LEU A 8 -11.67 -6.84 -3.74
C LEU A 8 -10.31 -6.16 -3.86
N PHE A 9 -9.23 -6.89 -3.57
CA PHE A 9 -7.88 -6.35 -3.69
C PHE A 9 -7.55 -5.98 -5.15
N SER A 10 -7.81 -6.89 -6.10
CA SER A 10 -7.58 -6.60 -7.51
C SER A 10 -8.42 -5.41 -7.99
N PHE A 11 -9.70 -5.34 -7.61
CA PHE A 11 -10.56 -4.21 -7.94
C PHE A 11 -10.05 -2.89 -7.35
N LEU A 12 -9.62 -2.90 -6.09
CA LEU A 12 -9.07 -1.72 -5.41
C LEU A 12 -7.80 -1.21 -6.10
N VAL A 13 -6.89 -2.12 -6.47
CA VAL A 13 -5.67 -1.75 -7.21
C VAL A 13 -6.02 -1.21 -8.59
N THR A 14 -6.93 -1.85 -9.33
CA THR A 14 -7.39 -1.35 -10.64
C THR A 14 -8.04 0.02 -10.53
N ALA A 15 -8.90 0.23 -9.53
CA ALA A 15 -9.52 1.53 -9.28
C ALA A 15 -8.48 2.59 -8.92
N PHE A 16 -7.52 2.26 -8.06
CA PHE A 16 -6.43 3.16 -7.68
C PHE A 16 -5.59 3.60 -8.88
N VAL A 17 -5.16 2.65 -9.72
CA VAL A 17 -4.41 2.95 -10.95
C VAL A 17 -5.27 3.75 -11.92
N GLY A 18 -6.55 3.41 -12.06
CA GLY A 18 -7.50 4.17 -12.89
C GLY A 18 -7.67 5.61 -12.45
N VAL A 19 -7.77 5.86 -11.14
CA VAL A 19 -7.84 7.22 -10.57
C VAL A 19 -6.54 7.98 -10.86
N ILE A 20 -5.37 7.38 -10.64
CA ILE A 20 -4.08 8.01 -10.98
C ILE A 20 -4.01 8.37 -12.46
N PHE A 21 -4.43 7.45 -13.34
CA PHE A 21 -4.45 7.70 -14.77
C PHE A 21 -5.35 8.89 -15.14
N LEU A 22 -6.55 8.98 -14.56
CA LEU A 22 -7.44 10.12 -14.78
C LEU A 22 -6.83 11.44 -14.27
N LEU A 23 -6.16 11.41 -13.11
CA LEU A 23 -5.44 12.57 -12.58
C LEU A 23 -4.31 13.01 -13.52
N LEU A 24 -3.57 12.07 -14.11
CA LEU A 24 -2.50 12.37 -15.09
C LEU A 24 -3.05 12.93 -16.41
N VAL A 25 -4.20 12.42 -16.89
CA VAL A 25 -4.88 12.97 -18.06
C VAL A 25 -5.35 14.39 -17.79
N PHE A 26 -5.94 14.64 -16.61
CA PHE A 26 -6.32 15.99 -16.19
C PHE A 26 -5.09 16.90 -16.12
N GLU A 27 -4.00 16.45 -15.49
CA GLU A 27 -2.76 17.22 -15.37
C GLU A 27 -2.23 17.61 -16.77
N THR A 28 -2.20 16.64 -17.68
CA THR A 28 -1.78 16.86 -19.07
C THR A 28 -2.65 17.92 -19.74
N TRP A 29 -3.97 17.79 -19.63
CA TRP A 29 -4.91 18.77 -20.18
C TRP A 29 -4.74 20.17 -19.55
N ALA A 30 -4.57 20.24 -18.23
CA ALA A 30 -4.38 21.50 -17.51
C ALA A 30 -3.11 22.22 -17.97
N LEU A 31 -2.00 21.49 -18.15
CA LEU A 31 -0.75 22.02 -18.69
C LEU A 31 -0.92 22.57 -20.11
N PHE A 32 -1.66 21.86 -20.98
CA PHE A 32 -1.90 22.33 -22.35
C PHE A 32 -2.83 23.55 -22.43
N THR A 33 -3.77 23.67 -21.50
CA THR A 33 -4.77 24.76 -21.48
C THR A 33 -4.36 25.95 -20.61
N GLY A 34 -3.22 25.87 -19.93
CA GLY A 34 -2.76 26.92 -19.00
C GLY A 34 -3.59 27.02 -17.72
N ASN A 35 -4.36 25.98 -17.38
CA ASN A 35 -5.13 25.91 -16.14
C ASN A 35 -4.23 25.47 -14.96
N LYS A 36 -4.64 25.77 -13.72
CA LYS A 36 -3.89 25.37 -12.51
C LYS A 36 -3.84 23.83 -12.41
N PRO A 37 -2.65 23.21 -12.42
CA PRO A 37 -2.50 21.76 -12.32
C PRO A 37 -2.87 21.25 -10.94
N ILE A 38 -3.20 19.96 -10.85
CA ILE A 38 -3.50 19.30 -9.57
C ILE A 38 -2.26 19.30 -8.66
N SER A 39 -1.08 19.13 -9.25
CA SER A 39 0.18 19.12 -8.50
C SER A 39 0.42 20.42 -7.72
N ASP A 40 -0.05 21.56 -8.20
CA ASP A 40 0.12 22.85 -7.52
C ASP A 40 -0.72 22.93 -6.24
N TYR A 41 -1.94 22.36 -6.25
CA TYR A 41 -2.76 22.30 -5.04
C TYR A 41 -2.11 21.44 -3.95
N PHE A 42 -1.58 20.27 -4.33
CA PHE A 42 -0.88 19.40 -3.38
C PHE A 42 0.43 20.02 -2.90
N ARG A 43 1.17 20.71 -3.77
CA ARG A 43 2.43 21.39 -3.42
C ARG A 43 2.19 22.47 -2.38
N GLU A 44 1.17 23.30 -2.57
CA GLU A 44 0.76 24.35 -1.62
C GLU A 44 0.39 23.72 -0.26
N MET A 45 -0.46 22.70 -0.26
CA MET A 45 -0.90 22.01 0.96
C MET A 45 0.25 21.33 1.74
N VAL A 46 1.21 20.74 1.02
CA VAL A 46 2.40 20.10 1.63
C VAL A 46 3.37 21.14 2.16
N HIS A 47 3.49 22.28 1.48
CA HIS A 47 4.37 23.37 1.91
C HIS A 47 3.84 24.04 3.19
N ASP A 48 2.52 24.16 3.34
CA ASP A 48 1.90 24.73 4.55
C ASP A 48 2.10 23.85 5.79
N VAL A 49 2.07 22.52 5.61
CA VAL A 49 2.13 21.57 6.74
C VAL A 49 3.00 20.35 6.44
N PRO A 50 4.33 20.52 6.28
CA PRO A 50 5.22 19.46 5.79
C PRO A 50 5.29 18.27 6.76
N GLY A 51 5.24 18.52 8.07
CA GLY A 51 5.26 17.47 9.09
C GLY A 51 4.04 16.55 9.02
N LEU A 52 2.85 17.12 8.79
CA LEU A 52 1.61 16.33 8.65
C LEU A 52 1.60 15.54 7.35
N ALA A 53 2.04 16.14 6.24
CA ALA A 53 2.18 15.45 4.96
C ALA A 53 3.11 14.23 5.08
N PHE A 54 4.25 14.38 5.76
CA PHE A 54 5.20 13.30 5.99
C PHE A 54 4.61 12.18 6.87
N ALA A 55 3.93 12.54 7.96
CA ALA A 55 3.28 11.56 8.84
C ALA A 55 2.21 10.75 8.08
N VAL A 56 1.39 11.41 7.27
CA VAL A 56 0.38 10.74 6.43
C VAL A 56 1.03 9.81 5.42
N ALA A 57 2.11 10.23 4.76
CA ALA A 57 2.84 9.38 3.81
C ALA A 57 3.37 8.10 4.46
N ILE A 58 3.95 8.19 5.67
CA ILE A 58 4.39 7.02 6.44
C ILE A 58 3.21 6.11 6.77
N LEU A 59 2.13 6.67 7.30
CA LEU A 59 0.95 5.89 7.71
C LEU A 59 0.34 5.14 6.52
N VAL A 60 0.19 5.80 5.37
CA VAL A 60 -0.29 5.17 4.14
C VAL A 60 0.65 4.06 3.69
N GLY A 61 1.98 4.30 3.71
CA GLY A 61 2.98 3.29 3.38
C GLY A 61 2.92 2.06 4.28
N ILE A 62 2.75 2.24 5.60
CA ILE A 62 2.61 1.15 6.56
C ILE A 62 1.32 0.37 6.30
N VAL A 63 0.18 1.05 6.10
CA VAL A 63 -1.10 0.38 5.87
C VAL A 63 -1.07 -0.41 4.56
N VAL A 64 -0.58 0.19 3.47
CA VAL A 64 -0.45 -0.49 2.18
C VAL A 64 0.54 -1.65 2.27
N GLY A 65 1.70 -1.43 2.89
CA GLY A 65 2.70 -2.47 3.12
C GLY A 65 2.15 -3.63 3.94
N HIS A 66 1.40 -3.36 5.00
CA HIS A 66 0.76 -4.38 5.82
C HIS A 66 -0.27 -5.20 5.03
N PHE A 67 -1.07 -4.55 4.17
CA PHE A 67 -2.03 -5.24 3.31
C PHE A 67 -1.35 -6.09 2.21
N LEU A 68 -0.24 -5.60 1.63
CA LEU A 68 0.52 -6.30 0.59
C LEU A 68 1.37 -7.45 1.15
N TRP A 69 1.94 -7.29 2.34
CA TRP A 69 2.75 -8.28 3.06
C TRP A 69 1.97 -8.96 4.19
N GLY A 70 0.71 -9.34 3.95
CA GLY A 70 -0.07 -10.16 4.89
C GLY A 70 0.73 -11.37 5.42
N PRO A 71 0.29 -12.00 6.54
CA PRO A 71 1.07 -13.02 7.24
C PRO A 71 1.66 -14.03 6.26
N VAL A 72 2.94 -14.37 6.45
CA VAL A 72 3.66 -15.35 5.61
C VAL A 72 2.97 -16.70 5.74
N SER A 73 1.91 -16.90 4.95
CA SER A 73 1.12 -18.10 4.85
C SER A 73 1.29 -18.63 3.43
N GLY A 74 2.11 -19.66 3.30
CA GLY A 74 2.44 -20.30 2.03
C GLY A 74 3.22 -21.60 2.31
N ILE A 75 3.47 -22.39 1.28
CA ILE A 75 4.22 -23.67 1.37
C ILE A 75 5.62 -23.50 1.99
N LEU A 76 6.22 -22.31 1.84
CA LEU A 76 7.54 -21.97 2.38
C LEU A 76 7.48 -21.36 3.79
N ALA A 77 6.28 -21.15 4.36
CA ALA A 77 6.15 -20.73 5.74
C ALA A 77 6.73 -21.84 6.64
N PRO A 78 7.58 -21.51 7.63
CA PRO A 78 8.07 -22.51 8.55
C PRO A 78 6.87 -23.20 9.19
N ALA A 79 6.76 -24.53 9.00
CA ALA A 79 5.72 -25.29 9.65
C ALA A 79 5.74 -24.94 11.15
N PRO A 80 4.58 -24.70 11.79
CA PRO A 80 4.53 -24.37 13.21
C PRO A 80 5.12 -25.53 14.00
N ARG A 81 6.42 -25.46 14.30
CA ARG A 81 7.10 -26.45 15.13
C ARG A 81 6.69 -26.18 16.57
N ARG A 82 6.15 -27.19 17.25
CA ARG A 82 5.91 -27.09 18.68
C ARG A 82 7.23 -26.80 19.37
N ILE A 83 7.21 -25.85 20.30
CA ILE A 83 8.36 -25.48 21.14
C ILE A 83 8.97 -26.73 21.82
N ARG A 84 8.13 -27.72 22.16
CA ARG A 84 8.55 -29.02 22.70
C ARG A 84 9.53 -29.78 21.79
N ASP A 85 9.38 -29.69 20.46
CA ASP A 85 10.23 -30.41 19.49
C ASP A 85 11.57 -29.70 19.27
N LEU A 86 11.62 -28.38 19.46
CA LEU A 86 12.87 -27.62 19.47
C LEU A 86 13.67 -27.91 20.75
N MET A 87 12.97 -28.08 21.87
CA MET A 87 13.59 -28.34 23.16
C MET A 87 14.16 -29.76 23.25
N SER A 88 13.46 -30.76 22.71
CA SER A 88 13.96 -32.15 22.65
C SER A 88 15.21 -32.29 21.77
N ARG A 89 15.29 -31.58 20.63
CA ARG A 89 16.49 -31.56 19.77
C ARG A 89 17.71 -30.92 20.43
N ARG A 90 17.52 -29.89 21.27
CA ARG A 90 18.62 -29.26 21.99
C ARG A 90 19.18 -30.18 23.08
N VAL A 91 18.38 -31.07 23.64
CA VAL A 91 18.80 -32.02 24.68
C VAL A 91 19.52 -33.24 24.09
N SER A 92 19.28 -33.56 22.81
CA SER A 92 19.89 -34.71 22.12
C SER A 92 21.21 -34.42 21.41
N ASN A 93 21.70 -33.16 21.43
CA ASN A 93 22.96 -32.71 20.82
C ASN A 93 23.94 -32.28 21.92
#